data_AF-A0A117LL48-F1
#
_entry.id   AF-A0A117LL48-F1
#
_cell.length_a   1.000
_cell.length_b   1.000
_cell.length_c   1.000
_cell.angle_alpha   90.00
_cell.angle_beta   90.00
_cell.angle_gamma   90.00
#
_symmetry.space_group_name_H-M   'P 1'
#
loop_
_entity.id
_entity.type
_entity.pdbx_description
1 polymer ?
#
loop_
_entity_poly.entity_id
_entity_poly.type
_entity_poly.pdbx_seq_one_letter_code
_entity_poly.pdbx_strand_id
1 'polypeptide(L)'
;MRCVYSKWVVWPVLIILPALLLADILPEKDFTIQYEPKDRKTAEFIAERAGIFRLEIRNKLGLDMMPFQIILTASEKDFKEASGKDFPHWGVAAAQYRGRKILLKSPRYSRQSFPELSATLHHEMIHLALEPIDRLTYLPRWFNEGLAQHEAEQFDLRQKVLLGQAALYGKFVDLHKIDDVLKFEQNRANLAYAQSVSAVRYLISEHGYESIGELLILLQEGVDWSRAFEIVYGYEPRYYSTNWELWAIKRYKAYALVDLHTLIWGILPVLLLLAWLQMRRRNARIHHTWQTEEILKNPDLPPHDDKKDVNSHDA
;
A
#
# COMPACT_ATOMS: atom_id res chain seq x y z
N MET A 1 -17.11 -77.01 14.87
CA MET A 1 -16.05 -76.02 15.10
C MET A 1 -16.52 -74.65 14.60
N ARG A 2 -16.58 -73.69 15.53
CA ARG A 2 -16.63 -72.21 15.45
C ARG A 2 -17.26 -71.48 14.24
N CYS A 3 -18.43 -70.92 14.56
CA CYS A 3 -18.97 -69.59 14.24
C CYS A 3 -17.93 -68.48 13.98
N VAL A 4 -18.16 -67.62 12.96
CA VAL A 4 -17.91 -66.16 13.02
C VAL A 4 -18.95 -65.43 12.14
N TYR A 5 -19.95 -64.83 12.79
CA TYR A 5 -20.79 -63.77 12.23
C TYR A 5 -19.96 -62.47 12.19
N SER A 6 -19.70 -61.94 10.99
CA SER A 6 -19.11 -60.60 10.84
C SER A 6 -20.21 -59.55 11.02
N LYS A 7 -20.18 -58.85 12.15
CA LYS A 7 -21.00 -57.66 12.40
C LYS A 7 -20.45 -56.51 11.56
N TRP A 8 -21.19 -56.08 10.55
CA TRP A 8 -20.95 -54.81 9.87
C TRP A 8 -21.26 -53.67 10.85
N VAL A 9 -20.20 -53.09 11.41
CA VAL A 9 -20.30 -51.83 12.16
C VAL A 9 -20.47 -50.74 11.12
N VAL A 10 -21.70 -50.24 10.98
CA VAL A 10 -21.98 -49.01 10.23
C VAL A 10 -21.43 -47.87 11.06
N TRP A 11 -20.23 -47.41 10.73
CA TRP A 11 -19.71 -46.15 11.26
C TRP A 11 -20.62 -45.02 10.74
N PRO A 12 -21.12 -44.11 11.59
CA PRO A 12 -21.77 -42.93 11.09
C PRO A 12 -20.73 -42.16 10.29
N VAL A 13 -20.93 -42.10 8.96
CA VAL A 13 -20.24 -41.14 8.12
C VAL A 13 -20.66 -39.78 8.67
N LEU A 14 -19.78 -39.16 9.44
CA LEU A 14 -19.86 -37.75 9.76
C LEU A 14 -19.76 -37.03 8.42
N ILE A 15 -20.91 -36.70 7.84
CA ILE A 15 -20.99 -35.78 6.72
C ILE A 15 -20.47 -34.46 7.27
N ILE A 16 -19.22 -34.16 6.97
CA ILE A 16 -18.67 -32.81 7.13
C ILE A 16 -19.46 -31.97 6.13
N LEU A 17 -20.55 -31.35 6.60
CA LEU A 17 -21.28 -30.35 5.84
C LEU A 17 -20.27 -29.25 5.49
N PRO A 18 -20.02 -28.96 4.20
CA PRO A 18 -19.10 -27.90 3.84
C PRO A 18 -19.65 -26.58 4.41
N ALA A 19 -18.76 -25.73 4.90
CA ALA A 19 -19.07 -24.42 5.50
C ALA A 19 -19.93 -23.50 4.59
N LEU A 20 -20.13 -23.88 3.32
CA LEU A 20 -21.06 -23.23 2.39
C LEU A 20 -22.52 -23.15 2.87
N LEU A 21 -22.98 -23.99 3.82
CA LEU A 21 -24.38 -23.98 4.27
C LEU A 21 -24.75 -22.84 5.24
N LEU A 22 -23.80 -22.01 5.66
CA LEU A 22 -24.04 -20.90 6.60
C LEU A 22 -23.83 -19.51 5.98
N ALA A 23 -23.61 -19.43 4.67
CA ALA A 23 -23.42 -18.15 3.99
C ALA A 23 -24.76 -17.59 3.48
N ASP A 24 -25.07 -16.36 3.86
CA ASP A 24 -26.16 -15.58 3.30
C ASP A 24 -25.72 -14.94 1.97
N ILE A 25 -26.70 -14.65 1.12
CA ILE A 25 -26.48 -13.96 -0.16
C ILE A 25 -27.32 -12.68 -0.17
N LEU A 26 -26.67 -11.56 -0.44
CA LEU A 26 -27.32 -10.27 -0.71
C LEU A 26 -27.28 -10.04 -2.24
N PRO A 27 -28.42 -10.20 -2.94
CA PRO A 27 -28.48 -9.98 -4.37
C PRO A 27 -28.65 -8.50 -4.70
N GLU A 28 -27.84 -8.01 -5.63
CA GLU A 28 -28.00 -6.72 -6.29
C GLU A 28 -28.26 -6.94 -7.78
N LYS A 29 -28.70 -5.90 -8.50
CA LYS A 29 -29.09 -6.04 -9.93
C LYS A 29 -27.98 -6.66 -10.80
N ASP A 30 -26.74 -6.23 -10.58
CA ASP A 30 -25.61 -6.54 -11.45
C ASP A 30 -24.49 -7.31 -10.71
N PHE A 31 -24.67 -7.63 -9.42
CA PHE A 31 -23.71 -8.41 -8.66
C PHE A 31 -24.37 -9.08 -7.45
N THR A 32 -23.66 -10.02 -6.84
CA THR A 32 -24.12 -10.66 -5.59
C THR A 32 -23.03 -10.60 -4.54
N ILE A 33 -23.42 -10.53 -3.26
CA ILE A 33 -22.49 -10.58 -2.14
C ILE A 33 -22.79 -11.81 -1.30
N GLN A 34 -21.80 -12.69 -1.17
CA GLN A 34 -21.85 -13.84 -0.26
C GLN A 34 -21.13 -13.48 1.05
N TYR A 35 -21.77 -13.70 2.20
CA TYR A 35 -21.25 -13.30 3.51
C TYR A 35 -21.78 -14.20 4.65
N GLU A 36 -21.15 -14.20 5.83
CA GLU A 36 -21.72 -14.83 7.03
C GLU A 36 -22.78 -13.92 7.68
N PRO A 37 -23.85 -14.44 8.31
CA PRO A 37 -24.89 -13.62 8.96
C PRO A 37 -24.37 -12.52 9.90
N LYS A 38 -23.23 -12.77 10.56
CA LYS A 38 -22.55 -11.82 11.47
C LYS A 38 -21.94 -10.62 10.75
N ASP A 39 -21.68 -10.73 9.46
CA ASP A 39 -21.08 -9.70 8.60
C ASP A 39 -22.12 -8.92 7.79
N ARG A 40 -23.42 -9.09 8.07
CA ARG A 40 -24.51 -8.44 7.33
C ARG A 40 -24.32 -6.94 7.13
N LYS A 41 -23.96 -6.20 8.19
CA LYS A 41 -23.70 -4.75 8.09
C LYS A 41 -22.53 -4.41 7.17
N THR A 42 -21.50 -5.25 7.16
CA THR A 42 -20.36 -5.10 6.26
C THR A 42 -20.76 -5.41 4.82
N ALA A 43 -21.60 -6.42 4.60
CA ALA A 43 -22.14 -6.73 3.28
C ALA A 43 -23.03 -5.60 2.73
N GLU A 44 -23.91 -5.02 3.55
CA GLU A 44 -24.73 -3.86 3.18
C GLU A 44 -23.85 -2.65 2.82
N PHE A 45 -22.79 -2.37 3.59
CA PHE A 45 -21.80 -1.33 3.25
C PHE A 45 -21.09 -1.61 1.92
N ILE A 46 -20.65 -2.86 1.70
CA ILE A 46 -20.01 -3.27 0.44
C ILE A 46 -20.96 -3.08 -0.73
N ALA A 47 -22.25 -3.42 -0.58
CA ALA A 47 -23.26 -3.26 -1.62
C ALA A 47 -23.41 -1.81 -2.06
N GLU A 48 -23.54 -0.89 -1.08
CA GLU A 48 -23.64 0.53 -1.34
C GLU A 48 -22.40 1.05 -2.09
N ARG A 49 -21.20 0.73 -1.58
CA ARG A 49 -19.94 1.18 -2.19
C ARG A 49 -19.71 0.59 -3.58
N ALA A 50 -19.97 -0.69 -3.78
CA ALA A 50 -19.86 -1.35 -5.08
C ALA A 50 -20.83 -0.74 -6.10
N GLY A 51 -22.06 -0.40 -5.68
CA GLY A 51 -23.01 0.32 -6.51
C GLY A 51 -22.46 1.66 -7.01
N ILE A 52 -21.88 2.46 -6.10
CA ILE A 52 -21.27 3.76 -6.44
C ILE A 52 -20.08 3.57 -7.38
N PHE A 53 -19.13 2.70 -7.03
CA PHE A 53 -17.92 2.49 -7.83
C PHE A 53 -18.23 1.99 -9.23
N ARG A 54 -19.23 1.14 -9.40
CA ARG A 54 -19.67 0.72 -10.74
C ARG A 54 -20.13 1.89 -11.60
N LEU A 55 -20.87 2.84 -11.02
CA LEU A 55 -21.30 4.04 -11.74
C LEU A 55 -20.10 4.94 -12.06
N GLU A 56 -19.17 5.10 -11.13
CA GLU A 56 -17.94 5.87 -11.34
C GLU A 56 -17.09 5.27 -12.47
N ILE A 57 -16.82 3.97 -12.42
CA ILE A 57 -16.06 3.23 -13.46
C ILE A 57 -16.68 3.45 -14.83
N ARG A 58 -18.00 3.31 -14.95
CA ARG A 58 -18.69 3.53 -16.23
C ARG A 58 -18.60 4.99 -16.70
N ASN A 59 -18.89 5.94 -15.81
CA ASN A 59 -18.99 7.35 -16.19
C ASN A 59 -17.62 8.00 -16.43
N LYS A 60 -16.60 7.57 -15.69
CA LYS A 60 -15.25 8.13 -15.73
C LYS A 60 -14.34 7.42 -16.73
N LEU A 61 -14.43 6.09 -16.80
CA LEU A 61 -13.52 5.26 -17.60
C LEU A 61 -14.19 4.69 -18.86
N GLY A 62 -15.49 4.87 -19.04
CA GLY A 62 -16.24 4.29 -20.17
C GLY A 62 -16.39 2.77 -20.09
N LEU A 63 -16.08 2.16 -18.94
CA LEU A 63 -16.06 0.71 -18.78
C LEU A 63 -17.37 0.18 -18.19
N ASP A 64 -18.03 -0.71 -18.93
CA ASP A 64 -19.15 -1.49 -18.40
C ASP A 64 -18.66 -2.76 -17.68
N MET A 65 -19.19 -2.99 -16.48
CA MET A 65 -18.91 -4.20 -15.73
C MET A 65 -19.99 -5.25 -15.99
N MET A 66 -19.59 -6.40 -16.56
CA MET A 66 -20.44 -7.60 -16.62
C MET A 66 -20.74 -8.11 -15.20
N PRO A 67 -21.80 -8.92 -15.00
CA PRO A 67 -22.15 -9.42 -13.68
C PRO A 67 -21.00 -10.11 -12.94
N PHE A 68 -20.95 -9.93 -11.62
CA PHE A 68 -19.86 -10.43 -10.79
C PHE A 68 -20.32 -10.82 -9.39
N GLN A 69 -19.45 -11.50 -8.65
CA GLN A 69 -19.72 -11.92 -7.27
C GLN A 69 -18.65 -11.33 -6.33
N ILE A 70 -19.09 -10.82 -5.19
CA ILE A 70 -18.22 -10.46 -4.08
C ILE A 70 -18.39 -11.51 -3.00
N ILE A 71 -17.29 -12.03 -2.46
CA ILE A 71 -17.30 -13.01 -1.37
C ILE A 71 -16.56 -12.39 -0.19
N LEU A 72 -17.28 -12.16 0.90
CA LEU A 72 -16.73 -11.73 2.17
C LEU A 72 -16.36 -12.98 2.97
N THR A 73 -15.07 -13.30 3.00
CA THR A 73 -14.56 -14.49 3.66
C THR A 73 -14.57 -14.29 5.17
N ALA A 74 -14.83 -15.36 5.93
CA ALA A 74 -15.00 -15.30 7.39
C ALA A 74 -13.70 -15.52 8.18
N SER A 75 -12.70 -16.12 7.54
CA SER A 75 -11.39 -16.37 8.14
C SER A 75 -10.27 -16.33 7.09
N GLU A 76 -9.02 -16.22 7.56
CA GLU A 76 -7.83 -16.32 6.69
C GLU A 76 -7.73 -17.68 6.00
N LYS A 77 -8.25 -18.75 6.63
CA LYS A 77 -8.31 -20.08 6.04
C LYS A 77 -9.27 -20.10 4.86
N ASP A 78 -10.49 -19.61 5.05
CA ASP A 78 -11.51 -19.56 3.97
C ASP A 78 -11.03 -18.69 2.81
N PHE A 79 -10.34 -17.58 3.12
CA PHE A 79 -9.74 -16.73 2.11
C PHE A 79 -8.69 -17.47 1.27
N LYS A 80 -7.77 -18.21 1.90
CA LYS A 80 -6.75 -19.01 1.19
C LYS A 80 -7.36 -20.16 0.40
N GLU A 81 -8.40 -20.80 0.92
CA GLU A 81 -9.11 -21.88 0.23
C GLU A 81 -9.88 -21.34 -1.00
N ALA A 82 -10.53 -20.19 -0.87
CA ALA A 82 -11.26 -19.54 -1.94
C ALA A 82 -10.34 -18.92 -3.01
N SER A 83 -9.20 -18.33 -2.62
CA SER A 83 -8.26 -17.70 -3.55
C SER A 83 -7.52 -18.71 -4.42
N GLY A 84 -7.34 -19.94 -3.93
CA GLY A 84 -6.67 -21.02 -4.64
C GLY A 84 -5.14 -20.89 -4.62
N LYS A 85 -4.44 -21.78 -5.35
CA LYS A 85 -2.98 -21.85 -5.37
C LYS A 85 -2.29 -20.77 -6.23
N ASP A 86 -3.04 -20.13 -7.12
CA ASP A 86 -2.50 -19.17 -8.10
C ASP A 86 -2.52 -17.72 -7.58
N PHE A 87 -3.05 -17.47 -6.38
CA PHE A 87 -3.15 -16.13 -5.82
C PHE A 87 -1.90 -15.75 -5.00
N PRO A 88 -1.27 -14.58 -5.22
CA PRO A 88 -0.10 -14.16 -4.46
C PRO A 88 -0.39 -14.11 -2.95
N HIS A 89 0.47 -14.74 -2.14
CA HIS A 89 0.27 -14.87 -0.70
C HIS A 89 0.27 -13.55 0.11
N TRP A 90 0.59 -12.41 -0.52
CA TRP A 90 0.81 -11.12 0.15
C TRP A 90 -0.30 -10.07 -0.11
N GLY A 91 -1.30 -10.37 -0.94
CA GLY A 91 -2.44 -9.46 -1.17
C GLY A 91 -3.38 -9.35 0.03
N VAL A 92 -3.79 -8.12 0.39
CA VAL A 92 -4.78 -7.85 1.45
C VAL A 92 -6.20 -8.28 1.02
N ALA A 93 -6.45 -8.32 -0.29
CA ALA A 93 -7.59 -8.93 -0.95
C ALA A 93 -7.13 -9.77 -2.15
N ALA A 94 -8.08 -10.52 -2.71
CA ALA A 94 -7.83 -11.37 -3.85
C ALA A 94 -8.95 -11.32 -4.87
N ALA A 95 -8.73 -10.66 -6.01
CA ALA A 95 -9.54 -10.94 -7.19
C ALA A 95 -9.16 -12.32 -7.78
N GLN A 96 -10.15 -13.20 -7.88
CA GLN A 96 -10.02 -14.43 -8.65
C GLN A 96 -10.66 -14.19 -10.03
N TYR A 97 -9.84 -13.72 -10.96
CA TYR A 97 -10.25 -13.21 -12.28
C TYR A 97 -11.06 -14.20 -13.12
N ARG A 98 -10.73 -15.50 -13.07
CA ARG A 98 -11.40 -16.54 -13.89
C ARG A 98 -12.86 -16.80 -13.52
N GLY A 99 -13.31 -16.38 -12.34
CA GLY A 99 -14.69 -16.55 -11.89
C GLY A 99 -15.52 -15.25 -11.83
N ARG A 100 -14.93 -14.10 -12.20
CA ARG A 100 -15.49 -12.75 -11.90
C ARG A 100 -15.85 -12.62 -10.42
N LYS A 101 -14.93 -13.03 -9.56
CA LYS A 101 -15.08 -13.03 -8.11
C LYS A 101 -14.10 -12.06 -7.46
N ILE A 102 -14.61 -11.21 -6.60
CA ILE A 102 -13.81 -10.36 -5.70
C ILE A 102 -13.87 -11.01 -4.31
N LEU A 103 -12.72 -11.44 -3.78
CA LEU A 103 -12.63 -11.95 -2.41
C LEU A 103 -12.17 -10.83 -1.49
N LEU A 104 -12.98 -10.52 -0.48
CA LEU A 104 -12.68 -9.56 0.57
C LEU A 104 -12.58 -10.25 1.92
N LYS A 105 -11.63 -9.82 2.75
CA LYS A 105 -11.50 -10.31 4.12
C LYS A 105 -12.47 -9.57 5.04
N SER A 106 -13.22 -10.28 5.88
CA SER A 106 -14.07 -9.63 6.88
C SER A 106 -13.23 -8.77 7.85
N PRO A 107 -13.65 -7.50 8.10
CA PRO A 107 -13.06 -6.64 9.13
C PRO A 107 -12.97 -7.28 10.52
N ARG A 108 -13.84 -8.26 10.82
CA ARG A 108 -13.85 -9.00 12.10
C ARG A 108 -12.52 -9.68 12.41
N TYR A 109 -11.78 -10.13 11.40
CA TYR A 109 -10.47 -10.76 11.60
C TYR A 109 -9.33 -10.05 10.86
N SER A 110 -9.61 -9.34 9.76
CA SER A 110 -8.59 -8.55 9.06
C SER A 110 -8.20 -7.28 9.80
N ARG A 111 -9.05 -6.80 10.73
CA ARG A 111 -8.93 -5.53 11.46
C ARG A 111 -8.86 -4.30 10.54
N GLN A 112 -9.29 -4.42 9.29
CA GLN A 112 -9.42 -3.29 8.39
C GLN A 112 -10.55 -2.37 8.84
N SER A 113 -10.33 -1.07 8.73
CA SER A 113 -11.38 -0.07 8.83
C SER A 113 -12.29 -0.10 7.60
N PHE A 114 -13.50 0.46 7.73
CA PHE A 114 -14.44 0.57 6.59
C PHE A 114 -13.86 1.36 5.40
N PRO A 115 -13.13 2.48 5.60
CA PRO A 115 -12.44 3.16 4.50
C PRO A 115 -11.40 2.29 3.79
N GLU A 116 -10.58 1.55 4.53
CA GLU A 116 -9.58 0.64 3.94
C GLU A 116 -10.24 -0.50 3.15
N LEU A 117 -11.33 -1.06 3.68
CA LEU A 117 -12.14 -2.05 2.97
C LEU A 117 -12.74 -1.46 1.69
N SER A 118 -13.25 -0.23 1.74
CA SER A 118 -13.81 0.45 0.58
C SER A 118 -12.75 0.73 -0.49
N ALA A 119 -11.56 1.18 -0.10
CA ALA A 119 -10.44 1.38 -1.02
C ALA A 119 -10.00 0.06 -1.67
N THR A 120 -9.92 -1.01 -0.87
CA THR A 120 -9.61 -2.36 -1.36
C THR A 120 -10.66 -2.85 -2.36
N LEU A 121 -11.95 -2.68 -2.06
CA LEU A 121 -13.04 -3.00 -2.98
C LEU A 121 -12.92 -2.23 -4.30
N HIS A 122 -12.67 -0.91 -4.24
CA HIS A 122 -12.54 -0.09 -5.45
C HIS A 122 -11.39 -0.58 -6.34
N HIS A 123 -10.24 -0.86 -5.72
CA HIS A 123 -9.05 -1.39 -6.40
C HIS A 123 -9.36 -2.68 -7.16
N GLU A 124 -9.96 -3.68 -6.49
CA GLU A 124 -10.30 -4.95 -7.13
C GLU A 124 -11.38 -4.80 -8.22
N MET A 125 -12.32 -3.86 -8.04
CA MET A 125 -13.33 -3.56 -9.06
C MET A 125 -12.72 -2.96 -10.33
N ILE A 126 -11.67 -2.13 -10.22
CA ILE A 126 -10.94 -1.60 -11.37
C ILE A 126 -10.28 -2.73 -12.15
N HIS A 127 -9.58 -3.64 -11.48
CA HIS A 127 -9.01 -4.79 -12.16
C HIS A 127 -10.08 -5.64 -12.86
N LEU A 128 -11.23 -5.85 -12.22
CA LEU A 128 -12.33 -6.60 -12.81
C LEU A 128 -12.94 -5.89 -14.03
N ALA A 129 -12.96 -4.56 -14.03
CA ALA A 129 -13.43 -3.75 -15.16
C ALA A 129 -12.44 -3.76 -16.33
N LEU A 130 -11.13 -3.80 -16.05
CA LEU A 130 -10.06 -3.88 -17.05
C LEU A 130 -9.86 -5.29 -17.63
N GLU A 131 -10.39 -6.31 -16.96
CA GLU A 131 -10.17 -7.72 -17.31
C GLU A 131 -10.56 -8.11 -18.76
N PRO A 132 -11.66 -7.61 -19.35
CA PRO A 132 -11.96 -7.88 -20.76
C PRO A 132 -10.88 -7.33 -21.71
N ILE A 133 -10.29 -6.18 -21.38
CA ILE A 133 -9.23 -5.54 -22.16
C ILE A 133 -7.95 -6.38 -22.05
N ASP A 134 -7.56 -6.76 -20.84
CA ASP A 134 -6.36 -7.56 -20.56
C ASP A 134 -6.40 -8.95 -21.24
N ARG A 135 -7.61 -9.48 -21.48
CA ARG A 135 -7.81 -10.71 -22.27
C ARG A 135 -7.74 -10.50 -23.78
N LEU A 136 -8.14 -9.32 -24.25
CA LEU A 136 -8.26 -9.00 -25.68
C LEU A 136 -6.93 -8.52 -26.26
N THR A 137 -6.21 -7.68 -25.53
CA THR A 137 -4.98 -7.03 -25.95
C THR A 137 -4.00 -6.92 -24.78
N TYR A 138 -2.73 -6.61 -25.07
CA TYR A 138 -1.73 -6.39 -24.03
C TYR A 138 -2.05 -5.12 -23.25
N LEU A 139 -2.20 -5.24 -21.93
CA LEU A 139 -2.32 -4.12 -21.00
C LEU A 139 -1.11 -4.11 -20.06
N PRO A 140 -0.25 -3.06 -20.07
CA PRO A 140 0.90 -3.03 -19.17
C PRO A 140 0.47 -3.09 -17.71
N ARG A 141 1.17 -3.90 -16.91
CA ARG A 141 0.86 -4.07 -15.48
C ARG A 141 1.01 -2.77 -14.72
N TRP A 142 1.98 -1.93 -15.08
CA TRP A 142 2.14 -0.63 -14.41
C TRP A 142 0.88 0.24 -14.56
N PHE A 143 0.20 0.18 -15.71
CA PHE A 143 -1.00 0.96 -15.94
C PHE A 143 -2.19 0.33 -15.21
N ASN A 144 -2.35 -1.00 -15.30
CA ASN A 144 -3.43 -1.73 -14.63
C ASN A 144 -3.39 -1.52 -13.10
N GLU A 145 -2.23 -1.74 -12.47
CA GLU A 145 -2.03 -1.52 -11.03
C GLU A 145 -2.10 -0.03 -10.67
N GLY A 146 -1.51 0.83 -11.50
CA GLY A 146 -1.46 2.26 -11.27
C GLY A 146 -2.84 2.91 -11.29
N LEU A 147 -3.71 2.48 -12.22
CA LEU A 147 -5.08 2.97 -12.33
C LEU A 147 -5.93 2.45 -11.16
N ALA A 148 -5.79 1.17 -10.79
CA ALA A 148 -6.46 0.61 -9.62
C ALA A 148 -6.08 1.34 -8.33
N GLN A 149 -4.79 1.64 -8.12
CA GLN A 149 -4.33 2.45 -6.99
C GLN A 149 -4.79 3.91 -7.07
N HIS A 150 -4.85 4.50 -8.27
CA HIS A 150 -5.29 5.88 -8.45
C HIS A 150 -6.75 6.05 -8.05
N GLU A 151 -7.64 5.22 -8.60
CA GLU A 151 -9.08 5.26 -8.33
C GLU A 151 -9.41 4.89 -6.88
N ALA A 152 -8.66 3.95 -6.29
CA ALA A 152 -8.79 3.59 -4.88
C ALA A 152 -8.16 4.61 -3.91
N GLU A 153 -7.62 5.72 -4.41
CA GLU A 153 -6.89 6.74 -3.63
C GLU A 153 -5.70 6.18 -2.81
N GLN A 154 -5.12 5.08 -3.28
CA GLN A 154 -3.98 4.40 -2.66
C GLN A 154 -2.67 5.05 -3.11
N PHE A 155 -2.46 6.32 -2.72
CA PHE A 155 -1.20 7.03 -2.94
C PHE A 155 -0.73 7.81 -1.70
N ASP A 156 -0.13 7.08 -0.78
CA ASP A 156 0.21 7.57 0.55
C ASP A 156 1.60 8.25 0.63
N LEU A 157 1.97 8.68 1.85
CA LEU A 157 3.28 9.28 2.10
C LEU A 157 4.43 8.27 1.92
N ARG A 158 4.22 7.00 2.28
CA ARG A 158 5.25 5.95 2.16
C ARG A 158 5.64 5.76 0.69
N GLN A 159 4.68 5.68 -0.22
CA GLN A 159 4.97 5.59 -1.65
C GLN A 159 5.70 6.84 -2.17
N LYS A 160 5.33 8.04 -1.71
CA LYS A 160 6.06 9.28 -2.06
C LYS A 160 7.50 9.27 -1.57
N VAL A 161 7.76 8.74 -0.36
CA VAL A 161 9.11 8.56 0.17
C VAL A 161 9.91 7.56 -0.67
N LEU A 162 9.32 6.42 -1.04
CA LEU A 162 9.98 5.43 -1.92
C LEU A 162 10.37 6.05 -3.27
N LEU A 163 9.47 6.81 -3.88
CA LEU A 163 9.76 7.55 -5.12
C LEU A 163 10.84 8.60 -4.91
N GLY A 164 10.84 9.30 -3.77
CA GLY A 164 11.88 10.26 -3.42
C GLY A 164 13.25 9.61 -3.28
N GLN A 165 13.34 8.46 -2.63
CA GLN A 165 14.57 7.68 -2.51
C GLN A 165 15.04 7.20 -3.90
N ALA A 166 14.14 6.68 -4.73
CA ALA A 166 14.46 6.29 -6.11
C ALA A 166 14.97 7.48 -6.95
N ALA A 167 14.35 8.65 -6.80
CA ALA A 167 14.78 9.90 -7.44
C ALA A 167 16.15 10.41 -6.97
N LEU A 168 16.48 10.20 -5.69
CA LEU A 168 17.78 10.60 -5.14
C LEU A 168 18.91 9.68 -5.62
N TYR A 169 18.66 8.37 -5.70
CA TYR A 169 19.67 7.37 -6.02
C TYR A 169 19.71 6.93 -7.48
N GLY A 170 18.81 7.44 -8.33
CA GLY A 170 18.69 7.03 -9.74
C GLY A 170 18.31 5.56 -9.89
N LYS A 171 17.37 5.08 -9.06
CA LYS A 171 16.99 3.65 -8.95
C LYS A 171 15.56 3.36 -9.41
N PHE A 172 15.02 4.15 -10.33
CA PHE A 172 13.73 3.83 -10.92
C PHE A 172 13.80 2.52 -11.70
N VAL A 173 12.71 1.75 -11.63
CA VAL A 173 12.47 0.61 -12.52
C VAL A 173 11.89 1.15 -13.82
N ASP A 174 12.43 0.70 -14.96
CA ASP A 174 11.84 0.97 -16.26
C ASP A 174 10.37 0.50 -16.29
N LEU A 175 9.43 1.36 -16.69
CA LEU A 175 8.00 1.04 -16.72
C LEU A 175 7.71 -0.21 -17.59
N HIS A 176 8.49 -0.42 -18.66
CA HIS A 176 8.36 -1.59 -19.52
C HIS A 176 8.77 -2.91 -18.83
N LYS A 177 9.55 -2.82 -17.75
CA LYS A 177 10.02 -3.97 -16.96
C LYS A 177 9.22 -4.19 -15.68
N ILE A 178 8.28 -3.30 -15.35
CA ILE A 178 7.43 -3.44 -14.16
C ILE A 178 6.61 -4.74 -14.22
N ASP A 179 6.18 -5.15 -15.42
CA ASP A 179 5.47 -6.40 -15.66
C ASP A 179 6.19 -7.63 -15.12
N ASP A 180 7.52 -7.63 -15.16
CA ASP A 180 8.36 -8.70 -14.62
C ASP A 180 8.65 -8.50 -13.14
N VAL A 181 8.87 -7.26 -12.69
CA VAL A 181 9.19 -6.98 -11.29
C VAL A 181 8.05 -7.34 -10.34
N LEU A 182 6.80 -7.10 -10.75
CA LEU A 182 5.62 -7.45 -9.95
C LEU A 182 5.41 -8.97 -9.82
N LYS A 183 6.03 -9.78 -10.69
CA LYS A 183 5.92 -11.25 -10.66
C LYS A 183 6.92 -11.92 -9.71
N PHE A 184 8.07 -11.30 -9.43
CA PHE A 184 9.22 -12.04 -8.87
C PHE A 184 9.85 -11.48 -7.57
N GLU A 185 9.61 -10.23 -7.14
CA GLU A 185 10.37 -9.62 -6.03
C GLU A 185 9.54 -8.76 -5.07
N GLN A 186 9.29 -9.23 -3.83
CA GLN A 186 8.43 -8.56 -2.84
C GLN A 186 8.88 -7.14 -2.46
N ASN A 187 10.19 -6.92 -2.28
CA ASN A 187 10.72 -5.61 -1.89
C ASN A 187 10.79 -4.62 -3.07
N ARG A 188 11.03 -5.12 -4.30
CA ARG A 188 10.97 -4.28 -5.51
C ARG A 188 9.53 -3.98 -5.91
N ALA A 189 8.57 -4.84 -5.54
CA ALA A 189 7.15 -4.64 -5.82
C ALA A 189 6.62 -3.34 -5.21
N ASN A 190 7.01 -2.96 -3.98
CA ASN A 190 6.54 -1.71 -3.36
C ASN A 190 6.95 -0.46 -4.15
N LEU A 191 8.19 -0.42 -4.64
CA LEU A 191 8.63 0.68 -5.50
C LEU A 191 7.90 0.61 -6.85
N ALA A 192 7.76 -0.57 -7.45
CA ALA A 192 7.02 -0.73 -8.70
C ALA A 192 5.58 -0.22 -8.57
N TYR A 193 4.86 -0.57 -7.49
CA TYR A 193 3.54 -0.03 -7.18
C TYR A 193 3.52 1.49 -7.07
N ALA A 194 4.45 2.06 -6.29
CA ALA A 194 4.57 3.51 -6.16
C ALA A 194 4.81 4.20 -7.52
N GLN A 195 5.62 3.58 -8.39
CA GLN A 195 5.86 4.07 -9.75
C GLN A 195 4.61 3.97 -10.63
N SER A 196 3.89 2.84 -10.58
CA SER A 196 2.67 2.60 -11.33
C SER A 196 1.62 3.70 -11.09
N VAL A 197 1.27 3.95 -9.83
CA VAL A 197 0.29 5.00 -9.49
C VAL A 197 0.82 6.40 -9.79
N SER A 198 2.12 6.62 -9.60
CA SER A 198 2.76 7.90 -9.95
C SER A 198 2.73 8.17 -11.45
N ALA A 199 2.91 7.14 -12.28
CA ALA A 199 2.83 7.22 -13.72
C ALA A 199 1.39 7.56 -14.14
N VAL A 200 0.37 6.83 -13.70
CA VAL A 200 -1.02 7.19 -14.04
C VAL A 200 -1.37 8.61 -13.62
N ARG A 201 -0.90 9.07 -12.45
CA ARG A 201 -1.07 10.46 -12.01
C ARG A 201 -0.36 11.47 -12.91
N TYR A 202 0.78 11.13 -13.48
CA TYR A 202 1.48 11.97 -14.43
C TYR A 202 0.71 12.09 -15.75
N LEU A 203 0.21 10.98 -16.31
CA LEU A 203 -0.68 10.99 -17.48
C LEU A 203 -1.87 11.93 -17.26
N ILE A 204 -2.58 11.75 -16.15
CA ILE A 204 -3.75 12.58 -15.80
C ILE A 204 -3.35 14.05 -15.66
N SER A 205 -2.18 14.34 -15.10
CA SER A 205 -1.72 15.73 -14.93
C SER A 205 -1.32 16.42 -16.23
N GLU A 206 -0.91 15.65 -17.25
CA GLU A 206 -0.43 16.18 -18.53
C GLU A 206 -1.55 16.22 -19.58
N HIS A 207 -2.40 15.20 -19.62
CA HIS A 207 -3.39 14.97 -20.68
C HIS A 207 -4.85 15.06 -20.21
N GLY A 208 -5.08 15.33 -18.92
CA GLY A 208 -6.42 15.32 -18.34
C GLY A 208 -6.90 13.90 -18.03
N TYR A 209 -7.95 13.81 -17.21
CA TYR A 209 -8.48 12.52 -16.76
C TYR A 209 -9.22 11.80 -17.89
N GLU A 210 -9.92 12.55 -18.74
CA GLU A 210 -10.72 12.08 -19.87
C GLU A 210 -9.89 11.22 -20.86
N SER A 211 -8.60 11.54 -21.01
CA SER A 211 -7.67 10.78 -21.85
C SER A 211 -7.53 9.32 -21.44
N ILE A 212 -7.76 8.97 -20.17
CA ILE A 212 -7.75 7.58 -19.69
C ILE A 212 -8.93 6.82 -20.28
N GLY A 213 -10.12 7.43 -20.29
CA GLY A 213 -11.32 6.83 -20.89
C GLY A 213 -11.16 6.64 -22.41
N GLU A 214 -10.61 7.64 -23.10
CA GLU A 214 -10.33 7.56 -24.54
C GLU A 214 -9.38 6.41 -24.88
N LEU A 215 -8.30 6.25 -24.10
CA LEU A 215 -7.38 5.12 -24.22
C LEU A 215 -8.10 3.79 -24.02
N LEU A 216 -8.88 3.67 -22.95
CA LEU A 216 -9.57 2.43 -22.61
C LEU A 216 -10.60 2.01 -23.65
N ILE A 217 -11.32 2.96 -24.25
CA ILE A 217 -12.27 2.70 -25.34
C ILE A 217 -11.56 2.09 -26.55
N LEU A 218 -10.43 2.66 -26.99
CA LEU A 218 -9.64 2.10 -28.10
C LEU A 218 -9.15 0.68 -27.80
N LEU A 219 -8.73 0.42 -26.56
CA LEU A 219 -8.28 -0.90 -26.15
C LEU A 219 -9.44 -1.92 -26.11
N GLN A 220 -10.66 -1.50 -25.74
CA GLN A 220 -11.86 -2.33 -25.82
C GLN A 220 -12.24 -2.69 -27.27
N GLU A 221 -11.94 -1.81 -28.23
CA GLU A 221 -12.10 -2.06 -29.66
C GLU A 221 -11.01 -2.98 -30.24
N GLY A 222 -10.03 -3.38 -29.42
CA GLY A 222 -8.96 -4.30 -29.81
C GLY A 222 -7.75 -3.62 -30.46
N VAL A 223 -7.65 -2.29 -30.39
CA VAL A 223 -6.44 -1.57 -30.80
C VAL A 223 -5.28 -1.98 -29.88
N ASP A 224 -4.09 -2.18 -30.43
CA ASP A 224 -2.93 -2.54 -29.63
C ASP A 224 -2.49 -1.38 -28.72
N TRP A 225 -1.91 -1.70 -27.56
CA TRP A 225 -1.49 -0.72 -26.57
C TRP A 225 -0.64 0.42 -27.16
N SER A 226 0.37 0.08 -27.96
CA SER A 226 1.31 1.09 -28.46
C SER A 226 0.60 2.05 -29.40
N ARG A 227 -0.27 1.54 -30.26
CA ARG A 227 -1.05 2.35 -31.19
C ARG A 227 -2.12 3.18 -30.50
N ALA A 228 -2.87 2.59 -29.57
CA ALA A 228 -3.89 3.32 -28.81
C ALA A 228 -3.25 4.47 -28.01
N PHE A 229 -2.11 4.20 -27.36
CA PHE A 229 -1.35 5.21 -26.63
C PHE A 229 -0.86 6.34 -27.55
N GLU A 230 -0.33 6.01 -28.73
CA GLU A 230 0.10 7.01 -29.70
C GLU A 230 -1.07 7.86 -30.23
N ILE A 231 -2.23 7.26 -30.49
CA ILE A 231 -3.43 7.97 -30.94
C ILE A 231 -3.89 9.00 -29.91
N VAL A 232 -3.93 8.62 -28.63
CA VAL A 232 -4.46 9.47 -27.55
C VAL A 232 -3.44 10.52 -27.12
N TYR A 233 -2.18 10.13 -26.93
CA TYR A 233 -1.16 11.01 -26.32
C TYR A 233 -0.23 11.66 -27.35
N GLY A 234 -0.22 11.21 -28.60
CA GLY A 234 0.58 11.79 -29.69
C GLY A 234 2.06 11.40 -29.71
N TYR A 235 2.47 10.42 -28.91
CA TYR A 235 3.85 9.91 -28.89
C TYR A 235 3.91 8.44 -28.44
N GLU A 236 5.03 7.78 -28.75
CA GLU A 236 5.21 6.37 -28.40
C GLU A 236 5.36 6.15 -26.87
N PRO A 237 4.86 5.03 -26.31
CA PRO A 237 5.01 4.69 -24.89
C PRO A 237 6.45 4.72 -24.36
N ARG A 238 7.47 4.51 -25.21
CA ARG A 238 8.88 4.58 -24.76
C ARG A 238 9.28 5.99 -24.29
N TYR A 239 8.77 7.03 -24.94
CA TYR A 239 9.06 8.42 -24.56
C TYR A 239 8.33 8.81 -23.28
N TYR A 240 7.16 8.20 -23.04
CA TYR A 240 6.40 8.36 -21.82
C TYR A 240 7.24 8.02 -20.58
N SER A 241 7.87 6.84 -20.57
CA SER A 241 8.66 6.38 -19.42
C SER A 241 9.77 7.36 -19.04
N THR A 242 10.49 7.90 -20.04
CA THR A 242 11.54 8.89 -19.81
C THR A 242 10.99 10.22 -19.28
N ASN A 243 9.89 10.72 -19.87
CA ASN A 243 9.27 11.98 -19.43
C ASN A 243 8.72 11.88 -18.01
N TRP A 244 8.03 10.77 -17.71
CA TRP A 244 7.54 10.47 -16.37
C TRP A 244 8.69 10.43 -15.35
N GLU A 245 9.81 9.76 -15.65
CA GLU A 245 10.94 9.67 -14.73
C GLU A 245 11.51 11.05 -14.41
N LEU A 246 11.73 11.89 -15.42
CA LEU A 246 12.20 13.27 -15.24
C LEU A 246 11.23 14.11 -14.40
N TRP A 247 9.92 13.94 -14.63
CA TRP A 247 8.88 14.57 -13.83
C TRP A 247 8.89 14.06 -12.38
N ALA A 248 8.99 12.75 -12.18
CA ALA A 248 8.99 12.09 -10.87
C ALA A 248 10.20 12.53 -10.04
N ILE A 249 11.38 12.66 -10.66
CA ILE A 249 12.57 13.20 -9.99
C ILE A 249 12.29 14.59 -9.42
N LYS A 250 11.75 15.50 -10.24
CA LYS A 250 11.44 16.87 -9.80
C LYS A 250 10.36 16.87 -8.71
N ARG A 251 9.34 16.01 -8.84
CA ARG A 251 8.16 15.99 -7.97
C ARG A 251 8.41 15.36 -6.60
N TYR A 252 9.22 14.30 -6.55
CA TYR A 252 9.33 13.45 -5.36
C TYR A 252 10.68 13.53 -4.63
N LYS A 253 11.74 14.08 -5.23
CA LYS A 253 13.09 14.11 -4.62
C LYS A 253 13.11 14.67 -3.19
N ALA A 254 12.31 15.69 -2.89
CA ALA A 254 12.23 16.25 -1.53
C ALA A 254 11.64 15.27 -0.48
N TYR A 255 10.79 14.33 -0.90
CA TYR A 255 10.24 13.31 0.00
C TYR A 255 11.31 12.31 0.47
N ALA A 256 12.46 12.21 -0.20
CA ALA A 256 13.60 11.46 0.32
C ALA A 256 14.05 11.97 1.70
N LEU A 257 13.82 13.26 1.97
CA LEU A 257 14.16 13.90 3.23
C LEU A 257 13.08 13.68 4.30
N VAL A 258 11.87 13.23 3.96
CA VAL A 258 10.77 13.04 4.92
C VAL A 258 11.00 11.81 5.81
N ASP A 259 11.87 10.89 5.41
CA ASP A 259 12.40 9.84 6.29
C ASP A 259 13.38 10.42 7.37
N LEU A 260 13.20 11.70 7.71
CA LEU A 260 13.91 12.46 8.73
C LEU A 260 13.64 11.96 10.15
N HIS A 261 12.75 11.00 10.38
CA HIS A 261 12.58 10.42 11.73
C HIS A 261 13.91 9.79 12.21
N THR A 262 14.66 9.18 11.29
CA THR A 262 16.03 8.69 11.57
C THR A 262 17.02 9.83 11.77
N LEU A 263 16.89 10.91 11.00
CA LEU A 263 17.77 12.07 11.07
C LEU A 263 17.50 12.94 12.30
N ILE A 264 16.27 13.01 12.80
CA ILE A 264 15.94 13.65 14.07
C ILE A 264 16.61 12.86 15.20
N TRP A 265 16.44 11.54 15.26
CA TRP A 265 17.10 10.73 16.29
C TRP A 265 18.62 10.58 16.11
N GLY A 266 19.17 10.81 14.91
CA GLY A 266 20.61 10.77 14.64
C GLY A 266 21.33 12.11 14.80
N ILE A 267 20.75 13.20 14.26
CA ILE A 267 21.36 14.55 14.22
C ILE A 267 21.04 15.32 15.50
N LEU A 268 19.82 15.22 16.05
CA LEU A 268 19.44 15.99 17.24
C LEU A 268 20.34 15.67 18.45
N PRO A 269 20.68 14.41 18.77
CA PRO A 269 21.63 14.13 19.86
C PRO A 269 23.03 14.68 19.60
N VAL A 270 23.51 14.66 18.34
CA VAL A 270 24.80 15.21 17.97
C VAL A 270 24.82 16.73 18.13
N LEU A 271 23.77 17.43 17.69
CA LEU A 271 23.63 18.88 17.88
C LEU A 271 23.53 19.24 19.37
N LEU A 272 22.77 18.48 20.15
CA LEU A 272 22.67 18.66 21.61
C LEU A 272 24.01 18.41 22.31
N LEU A 273 24.78 17.39 21.88
CA LEU A 273 26.11 17.11 22.41
C LEU A 273 27.10 18.22 22.09
N LEU A 274 27.10 18.73 20.85
CA LEU A 274 27.95 19.86 20.45
C LEU A 274 27.58 21.13 21.20
N ALA A 275 26.28 21.43 21.34
CA ALA A 275 25.80 22.55 22.14
C ALA A 275 26.23 22.42 23.61
N TRP A 276 26.12 21.22 24.21
CA TRP A 276 26.58 20.95 25.57
C TRP A 276 28.10 21.12 25.71
N LEU A 277 28.91 20.59 24.78
CA LEU A 277 30.36 20.78 24.78
C LEU A 277 30.75 22.26 24.68
N GLN A 278 30.06 23.01 23.82
CA GLN A 278 30.27 24.45 23.67
C GLN A 278 29.87 25.21 24.93
N MET A 279 28.72 24.88 25.53
CA MET A 279 28.28 25.43 26.81
C MET A 279 29.26 25.10 27.93
N ARG A 280 29.76 23.87 28.02
CA ARG A 280 30.74 23.46 29.02
C ARG A 280 32.05 24.25 28.88
N ARG A 281 32.54 24.42 27.66
CA ARG A 281 33.73 25.25 27.38
C ARG A 281 33.50 26.73 27.75
N ARG A 282 32.32 27.26 27.44
CA ARG A 282 31.95 28.65 27.78
C ARG A 282 31.85 28.84 29.30
N ASN A 283 31.18 27.93 30.00
CA ASN A 283 31.01 27.99 31.45
C ASN A 283 32.34 27.84 32.19
N ALA A 284 33.27 27.01 31.70
CA ALA A 284 34.62 26.90 32.28
C ALA A 284 35.41 28.24 32.22
N ARG A 285 35.26 29.01 31.13
CA ARG A 285 35.88 30.35 31.01
C ARG A 285 35.24 31.35 31.98
N ILE A 286 33.92 31.29 32.13
CA ILE A 286 33.17 32.17 33.04
C ILE A 286 33.59 31.88 34.50
N HIS A 287 33.66 30.61 34.92
CA HIS A 287 34.10 30.23 36.26
C HIS A 287 35.53 30.70 36.58
N HIS A 288 36.47 30.59 35.63
CA HIS A 288 37.83 31.11 35.85
C HIS A 288 37.83 32.63 36.03
N THR A 289 36.96 33.34 35.30
CA THR A 289 36.82 34.80 35.41
C THR A 289 36.24 35.20 36.77
N TRP A 290 35.21 34.48 37.25
CA TRP A 290 34.62 34.69 38.57
C TRP A 290 35.59 34.39 39.71
N GLN A 291 36.39 33.31 39.60
CA GLN A 291 37.43 33.01 40.58
C GLN A 291 38.49 34.10 40.64
N THR A 292 38.93 34.64 39.49
CA THR A 292 39.86 35.77 39.49
C THR A 292 39.25 37.04 40.08
N GLU A 293 37.97 37.31 39.82
CA GLU A 293 37.27 38.48 40.39
C GLU A 293 37.05 38.35 41.91
N GLU A 294 36.74 37.16 42.41
CA GLU A 294 36.61 36.91 43.86
C GLU A 294 37.95 37.07 44.59
N ILE A 295 39.04 36.54 44.02
CA ILE A 295 40.40 36.69 44.57
C ILE A 295 40.82 38.16 44.57
N LEU A 296 40.48 38.92 43.52
CA LEU A 296 40.76 40.35 43.47
C LEU A 296 39.91 41.18 44.46
N LYS A 297 38.68 40.74 44.76
CA LYS A 297 37.76 41.43 45.65
C LYS A 297 37.99 41.11 47.13
N ASN A 298 38.59 39.96 47.44
CA ASN A 298 38.94 39.50 48.77
C ASN A 298 40.35 38.89 48.80
N PRO A 299 41.41 39.71 48.72
CA PRO A 299 42.80 39.23 48.59
C PRO A 299 43.35 38.50 49.83
N ASP A 300 42.71 38.66 50.99
CA ASP A 300 43.16 38.10 52.28
C ASP A 300 42.46 36.78 52.65
N LEU A 301 41.52 36.29 51.84
CA LEU A 301 40.88 34.98 52.04
C LEU A 301 41.65 33.90 51.25
N PRO A 302 42.08 32.80 51.89
CA PRO A 302 42.76 31.72 51.18
C PRO A 302 41.84 31.10 50.12
N PRO A 303 42.38 30.57 49.01
CA PRO A 303 41.57 30.03 47.92
C PRO A 303 40.64 28.93 48.43
N HIS A 304 39.35 29.02 48.09
CA HIS A 304 38.33 28.04 48.47
C HIS A 304 38.65 26.72 47.75
N ASP A 305 39.21 25.74 48.46
CA ASP A 305 39.52 24.41 47.94
C ASP A 305 38.26 23.53 48.06
N ASP A 306 37.45 23.47 47.01
CA ASP A 306 36.25 22.61 46.91
C ASP A 306 36.57 21.09 46.92
N LYS A 307 37.82 20.70 47.22
CA LYS A 307 38.22 19.30 47.41
C LYS A 307 38.39 18.95 48.87
N LYS A 308 37.31 18.97 49.63
CA LYS A 308 37.10 18.11 50.80
C LYS A 308 35.68 18.31 51.26
N ASP A 309 34.83 17.35 50.93
CA ASP A 309 33.78 16.83 51.80
C ASP A 309 32.92 15.84 51.01
N VAL A 310 33.47 14.64 50.76
CA VAL A 310 32.68 13.40 50.82
C VAL A 310 33.59 12.27 51.32
N ASN A 311 33.17 11.74 52.48
CA ASN A 311 33.54 10.47 53.12
C ASN A 311 34.78 10.39 54.01
N SER A 312 34.59 10.84 55.24
CA SER A 312 34.96 10.05 56.42
C SER A 312 33.92 10.22 57.53
N HIS A 313 33.02 9.25 57.70
CA HIS A 313 32.71 8.56 58.96
C HIS A 313 31.64 7.47 58.73
N ASP A 314 31.99 6.28 59.19
CA ASP A 314 31.27 5.01 59.12
C ASP A 314 29.98 4.96 59.96
N ALA A 315 28.99 4.20 59.50
CA ALA A 315 28.17 3.24 60.28
C ALA A 315 27.14 2.53 59.38
#